data_AF-A0A7W4E1A6-F1
#
_entry.id   AF-A0A7W4E1A6-F1
#
_cell.length_a   1.000
_cell.length_b   1.000
_cell.length_c   1.000
_cell.angle_alpha   90.00
_cell.angle_beta   90.00
_cell.angle_gamma   90.00
#
_symmetry.space_group_name_H-M   'P 1'
#
loop_
_entity.id
_entity.type
_entity.pdbx_description
1 polymer ?
#
loop_
_entity_poly.entity_id
_entity_poly.type
_entity_poly.pdbx_seq_one_letter_code
_entity_poly.pdbx_strand_id
1 'polypeptide(L)' 'MKSIIYIRKKLQAVYQTEKERFEEIARVSDDFTPPEGACATYRVTFQMLNEFDEYLQLYIHLENNILFSKLLKL' A
#
# COMPACT_ATOMS: atom_id res chain seq x y z
N MET A 1 -7.28 -24.75 -6.48
CA MET A 1 -7.79 -23.61 -7.26
C MET A 1 -8.84 -22.74 -6.54
N LYS A 2 -9.98 -23.27 -6.04
CA LYS A 2 -11.02 -22.45 -5.36
C LYS A 2 -10.51 -21.62 -4.18
N SER A 3 -9.63 -22.18 -3.34
CA SER A 3 -9.05 -21.47 -2.19
C SER A 3 -8.15 -20.30 -2.59
N ILE A 4 -7.37 -20.44 -3.68
CA ILE A 4 -6.49 -19.38 -4.20
C ILE A 4 -7.33 -18.20 -4.70
N ILE A 5 -8.41 -18.48 -5.45
CA ILE A 5 -9.33 -17.45 -5.94
C ILE A 5 -10.01 -16.72 -4.77
N TYR A 6 -10.40 -17.47 -3.73
CA TYR A 6 -11.00 -16.89 -2.53
C TYR A 6 -10.03 -15.97 -1.78
N ILE A 7 -8.79 -16.41 -1.56
CA ILE A 7 -7.74 -15.60 -0.92
C ILE A 7 -7.48 -14.33 -1.73
N ARG A 8 -7.30 -14.45 -3.05
CA ARG A 8 -7.11 -13.29 -3.93
C ARG A 8 -8.24 -12.28 -3.80
N LYS A 9 -9.50 -12.74 -3.79
CA LYS A 9 -10.67 -11.86 -3.63
C LYS A 9 -10.68 -11.12 -2.30
N LYS A 10 -10.43 -11.84 -1.19
CA LYS A 10 -10.37 -11.21 0.13
C LYS A 10 -9.25 -10.17 0.20
N LEU A 11 -8.09 -10.51 -0.34
CA LEU A 11 -6.92 -9.62 -0.30
C LEU A 11 -7.11 -8.38 -1.18
N GLN A 12 -7.78 -8.49 -2.34
CA GLN A 12 -8.13 -7.32 -3.14
C GLN A 12 -9.07 -6.34 -2.42
N ALA A 13 -10.02 -6.84 -1.61
CA ALA A 13 -10.87 -5.96 -0.81
C ALA A 13 -10.03 -5.17 0.22
N VAL A 14 -9.08 -5.83 0.89
CA VAL A 14 -8.13 -5.17 1.80
C VAL A 14 -7.30 -4.13 1.05
N TYR A 15 -6.78 -4.45 -0.13
CA TYR A 15 -6.01 -3.50 -0.94
C TYR A 15 -6.78 -2.28 -1.38
N GLN A 16 -8.06 -2.42 -1.73
CA GLN A 16 -8.89 -1.27 -2.07
C GLN A 16 -9.02 -0.34 -0.86
N THR A 17 -9.35 -0.89 0.31
CA THR A 17 -9.50 -0.11 1.54
C THR A 17 -8.19 0.56 1.98
N GLU A 18 -7.06 -0.14 1.91
CA GLU A 18 -5.78 0.44 2.34
C GLU A 18 -5.25 1.47 1.34
N LYS A 19 -5.50 1.32 0.03
CA LYS A 19 -5.22 2.38 -0.95
C LYS A 19 -5.99 3.65 -0.65
N GLU A 20 -7.31 3.55 -0.44
CA GLU A 20 -8.16 4.69 -0.08
C GLU A 20 -7.67 5.38 1.20
N ARG A 21 -7.19 4.59 2.18
CA ARG A 21 -6.61 5.12 3.41
C ARG A 21 -5.33 5.90 3.16
N PHE A 22 -4.41 5.37 2.33
CA PHE A 22 -3.15 6.05 2.03
C PHE A 22 -3.33 7.27 1.11
N GLU A 23 -4.31 7.24 0.20
CA GLU A 23 -4.73 8.41 -0.57
C GLU A 23 -5.21 9.55 0.35
N GLU A 24 -6.02 9.22 1.37
CA GLU A 24 -6.46 10.20 2.37
C GLU A 24 -5.29 10.70 3.23
N ILE A 25 -4.38 9.83 3.66
CA ILE A 25 -3.18 10.21 4.41
C ILE A 25 -2.32 11.17 3.58
N ALA A 26 -2.05 10.85 2.31
CA ALA A 26 -1.30 11.72 1.40
C ALA A 26 -1.98 13.09 1.26
N ARG A 27 -3.30 13.11 1.07
CA ARG A 27 -4.08 14.35 0.96
C ARG A 27 -3.97 15.25 2.20
N VAL A 28 -4.09 14.68 3.41
CA VAL A 28 -4.04 15.48 4.65
C VAL A 28 -2.62 15.81 5.11
N SER A 29 -1.61 15.15 4.54
CA SER A 29 -0.19 15.35 4.85
C SER A 29 0.57 16.15 3.80
N ASP A 30 -0.13 16.77 2.84
CA ASP A 30 0.49 17.47 1.70
C ASP A 30 1.50 16.58 0.95
N ASP A 31 1.04 15.42 0.53
CA ASP A 31 1.84 14.39 -0.16
C ASP A 31 3.07 13.96 0.68
N PHE A 32 2.82 13.66 1.95
CA PHE A 32 3.87 13.31 2.92
C PHE A 32 4.97 14.39 3.05
N THR A 33 4.61 15.67 2.90
CA THR A 33 5.52 16.81 3.10
C THR A 33 5.44 17.33 4.54
N PRO A 34 6.48 17.15 5.37
CA PRO A 34 6.48 17.69 6.73
C PRO A 34 6.58 19.23 6.70
N PRO A 35 5.89 19.95 7.59
CA PRO A 35 5.88 21.42 7.62
C PRO A 35 7.25 22.01 7.98
N GLU A 36 7.43 23.29 7.66
CA GLU A 36 8.60 24.04 8.10
C GLU A 36 8.72 24.02 9.63
N GLY A 37 9.94 23.83 10.15
CA GLY A 37 10.19 23.71 11.59
C GLY A 37 9.81 22.37 12.22
N ALA A 38 9.32 21.38 11.47
CA ALA A 38 9.07 20.03 11.98
C ALA A 38 10.32 19.44 12.65
N CYS A 39 10.14 18.85 13.84
CA CYS A 39 11.21 18.16 14.56
C CYS A 39 11.65 16.89 13.82
N ALA A 40 12.81 16.34 14.20
CA ALA A 40 13.37 15.16 13.56
C ALA A 40 12.40 13.97 13.53
N THR A 41 11.73 13.66 14.64
CA THR A 41 10.77 12.55 14.72
C THR A 41 9.60 12.71 13.76
N TYR A 42 9.09 13.93 13.59
CA TYR A 42 7.96 14.19 12.70
C TYR A 42 8.37 14.03 11.22
N ARG A 43 9.57 14.49 10.86
CA ARG A 43 10.15 14.28 9.51
C ARG A 43 10.32 12.81 9.18
N VAL A 44 10.90 12.04 10.12
CA VAL A 44 11.08 10.60 9.95
C VAL A 44 9.73 9.90 9.81
N THR A 45 8.71 10.33 10.56
CA THR A 45 7.36 9.75 10.46
C THR A 45 6.77 9.95 9.07
N PHE A 46 6.89 11.15 8.50
CA PHE A 46 6.42 11.44 7.14
C PHE A 46 7.18 10.63 6.09
N GLN A 47 8.50 10.51 6.22
CA GLN A 47 9.30 9.64 5.36
C GLN A 47 8.83 8.18 5.43
N MET A 48 8.60 7.65 6.64
CA MET A 48 8.13 6.27 6.83
C MET A 48 6.72 6.04 6.26
N LEU A 49 5.84 7.05 6.32
CA LEU A 49 4.51 6.97 5.70
C LEU A 49 4.62 6.89 4.17
N ASN A 50 5.46 7.72 3.56
CA ASN A 50 5.71 7.67 2.11
C ASN A 50 6.31 6.31 1.70
N GLU A 51 7.35 5.85 2.41
CA GLU A 51 7.95 4.54 2.16
C GLU A 51 6.92 3.41 2.29
N PHE A 52 6.01 3.49 3.26
CA PHE A 52 4.95 2.50 3.41
C PHE A 52 4.01 2.48 2.20
N ASP A 53 3.59 3.63 1.69
CA ASP A 53 2.72 3.68 0.50
C ASP A 53 3.43 3.10 -0.73
N GLU A 54 4.70 3.44 -0.94
CA GLU A 54 5.53 2.86 -2.01
C GLU A 54 5.59 1.33 -1.92
N TYR A 55 5.83 0.80 -0.71
CA TYR A 55 5.82 -0.64 -0.48
C TYR A 55 4.43 -1.25 -0.70
N LEU A 56 3.36 -0.58 -0.26
CA LEU A 56 1.99 -1.05 -0.49
C LEU A 56 1.71 -1.21 -1.98
N GLN A 57 2.04 -0.22 -2.80
CA GLN A 57 1.88 -0.32 -4.26
C GLN A 57 2.75 -1.44 -4.85
N LEU A 58 3.99 -1.59 -4.38
CA LEU A 58 4.89 -2.66 -4.81
C LEU A 58 4.31 -4.04 -4.51
N TYR A 59 3.88 -4.31 -3.28
CA TYR A 59 3.31 -5.60 -2.90
C TYR A 59 2.03 -5.92 -3.67
N ILE A 60 1.17 -4.93 -3.89
CA ILE A 60 -0.04 -5.08 -4.72
C ILE A 60 0.34 -5.49 -6.15
N HIS A 61 1.39 -4.91 -6.72
CA HIS A 61 1.90 -5.30 -8.04
C HIS A 61 2.45 -6.73 -8.02
N LEU A 62 3.35 -7.05 -7.09
CA LEU A 62 3.98 -8.37 -6.98
C LEU A 62 2.92 -9.46 -6.85
N GLU A 63 1.90 -9.23 -6.04
CA GLU A 63 0.88 -10.24 -5.83
C GLU A 63 -0.08 -10.40 -7.01
N ASN A 64 -0.64 -9.31 -7.52
CA ASN A 64 -1.62 -9.38 -8.60
C ASN A 64 -0.99 -9.85 -9.91
N ASN A 65 0.19 -9.34 -10.24
CA ASN A 65 0.78 -9.52 -11.56
C ASN A 65 1.80 -10.66 -11.61
N ILE A 66 2.42 -11.02 -10.49
CA ILE A 66 3.45 -12.07 -10.44
C ILE A 66 2.93 -13.30 -9.70
N LEU A 67 2.62 -13.19 -8.41
CA LEU A 67 2.30 -14.35 -7.58
C LEU A 67 1.01 -15.06 -8.02
N PHE A 68 -0.13 -14.35 -8.02
CA PHE A 68 -1.41 -14.96 -8.37
C PHE A 68 -1.50 -15.35 -9.84
N SER A 69 -0.86 -14.59 -10.74
CA SER A 69 -0.73 -14.94 -12.16
C SER A 69 -0.04 -16.28 -12.35
N LYS A 70 1.04 -16.55 -11.61
CA LYS A 70 1.74 -17.85 -11.64
C LYS A 70 0.90 -18.95 -10.99
N LEU A 71 0.31 -18.70 -9.81
CA LEU A 71 -0.45 -19.69 -9.07
C LEU A 71 -1.74 -20.17 -9.77
N LEU A 72 -2.35 -19.32 -10.61
CA LEU A 72 -3.56 -19.68 -11.36
C LEU A 72 -3.26 -20.47 -12.65
N LYS A 73 -2.00 -20.56 -13.06
CA LYS A 73 -1.53 -21.37 -14.20
C LYS A 73 -1.08 -22.77 -13.79
N LEU A 74 -1.00 -23.04 -12.48
CA LEU A 74 -0.71 -24.33 -11.88
C LEU A 74 -2.02 -25.08 -11.57
#